data_AF-A0A6L7YQH7-F1
#
_entry.id   AF-A0A6L7YQH7-F1
#
_cell.length_a   1.000
_cell.length_b   1.000
_cell.length_c   1.000
_cell.angle_alpha   90.00
_cell.angle_beta   90.00
_cell.angle_gamma   90.00
#
_symmetry.space_group_name_H-M   'P 1'
#
loop_
_entity.id
_entity.type
_entity.pdbx_description
1 polymer ?
#
loop_
_entity_poly.entity_id
_entity_poly.type
_entity_poly.pdbx_seq_one_letter_code
_entity_poly.pdbx_strand_id
1 'polypeptide(L)'
;MDESMVDIVLIILAALVAVAVLPEFDIELPQSQEITESGVVLRPLQISVTETGALYYLDQSNDEQPLTPPEFYEMVVATQLTQTVEVHADQLAPAIYLLEINRVIQKAGRNATFLVQAE
;
A
#
# COMPACT_ATOMS: atom_id res chain seq x y z
N MET A 1 -3.50 54.01 5.05
CA MET A 1 -3.32 52.55 5.13
C MET A 1 -4.62 52.01 5.67
N ASP A 2 -5.28 51.18 4.87
CA ASP A 2 -6.63 50.64 5.10
C ASP A 2 -6.59 49.63 6.24
N GLU A 3 -7.42 49.79 7.29
CA GLU A 3 -7.51 48.88 8.45
C GLU A 3 -7.71 47.41 8.03
N SER A 4 -8.34 47.19 6.88
CA SER A 4 -8.56 45.92 6.18
C SER A 4 -7.30 45.08 5.93
N MET A 5 -6.14 45.70 5.76
CA MET A 5 -4.87 44.99 5.49
C MET A 5 -4.23 44.43 6.76
N VAL A 6 -4.50 45.04 7.91
CA VAL A 6 -3.90 44.63 9.20
C VAL A 6 -4.53 43.33 9.68
N ASP A 7 -5.84 43.15 9.51
CA ASP A 7 -6.57 41.93 9.87
C ASP A 7 -6.10 40.70 9.08
N ILE A 8 -5.90 40.86 7.76
CA ILE A 8 -5.45 39.74 6.90
C ILE A 8 -4.03 39.30 7.30
N VAL A 9 -3.14 40.24 7.58
CA VAL A 9 -1.78 39.93 8.02
C VAL A 9 -1.78 39.23 9.38
N LEU A 10 -2.66 39.64 10.29
CA LEU A 10 -2.83 39.00 11.60
C LEU A 10 -3.33 37.56 11.49
N ILE A 11 -4.29 37.28 10.60
CA ILE A 11 -4.81 35.93 10.35
C ILE A 11 -3.72 35.03 9.77
N ILE A 12 -2.92 35.53 8.82
CA ILE A 12 -1.82 34.77 8.22
C ILE A 12 -0.72 34.49 9.25
N LEU A 13 -0.38 35.46 10.10
CA LEU A 13 0.58 35.26 11.19
C LEU A 13 0.09 34.24 12.22
N ALA A 14 -1.20 34.28 12.59
CA ALA A 14 -1.80 33.29 13.49
C ALA A 14 -1.80 31.88 12.88
N ALA A 15 -2.06 31.75 11.58
CA ALA A 15 -2.00 30.47 10.87
C ALA A 15 -0.57 29.92 10.79
N LEU A 16 0.43 30.78 10.56
CA LEU A 16 1.85 30.36 10.51
C LEU A 16 2.37 29.91 11.88
N VAL A 17 1.95 30.55 12.98
CA VAL A 17 2.31 30.13 14.34
C VAL A 17 1.65 28.80 14.71
N ALA A 18 0.43 28.52 14.24
CA ALA A 18 -0.23 27.24 14.47
C ALA A 18 0.47 26.05 13.76
N VAL A 19 1.11 26.29 12.62
CA VAL A 19 1.85 25.25 11.88
C VAL A 19 3.21 24.95 12.53
N ALA A 20 3.81 25.93 13.22
CA ALA A 20 5.13 25.78 13.84
C ALA A 20 5.12 25.06 15.20
N VAL A 21 3.95 24.75 15.77
CA VAL A 21 3.79 24.06 17.07
C VAL A 21 3.10 22.70 16.89
N LEU A 22 3.42 22.00 15.81
CA LEU A 22 3.13 20.57 15.75
C LEU A 22 4.31 19.83 16.38
N PRO A 23 4.15 19.14 17.52
CA PRO A 23 5.19 18.26 18.03
C PRO A 23 5.51 17.22 16.95
N GLU A 24 6.80 17.04 16.68
CA GLU A 24 7.31 15.93 15.86
C GLU A 24 6.93 14.62 16.55
N PHE A 25 5.74 14.11 16.22
CA PHE A 25 5.37 12.75 16.57
C PHE A 25 6.08 11.83 15.59
N ASP A 26 7.09 11.13 16.11
CA ASP A 26 7.64 9.92 15.48
C ASP A 26 6.52 8.87 15.51
N ILE A 27 5.76 8.79 14.41
CA ILE A 27 4.73 7.77 14.24
C ILE A 27 5.44 6.54 13.70
N GLU A 28 5.92 5.67 14.60
CA GLU A 28 6.09 4.26 14.27
C GLU A 28 4.71 3.73 13.88
N LEU A 29 4.46 3.56 12.59
CA LEU A 29 3.24 2.98 12.05
C LEU A 29 3.12 1.54 12.59
N PRO A 30 2.19 1.21 13.50
CA PRO A 30 1.89 -0.18 13.78
C PRO A 30 1.29 -0.76 12.49
N GLN A 31 1.77 -1.91 12.06
CA GLN A 31 1.26 -2.59 10.87
C GLN A 31 -0.27 -2.68 10.94
N SER A 32 -0.94 -2.02 9.98
CA SER A 32 -2.39 -1.89 9.94
C SER A 32 -3.04 -3.26 9.72
N GLN A 33 -3.39 -3.95 10.80
CA GLN A 33 -4.37 -5.05 10.74
C GLN A 33 -5.77 -4.44 10.76
N GLU A 34 -6.44 -4.40 9.62
CA GLU A 34 -7.85 -4.04 9.55
C GLU A 34 -8.71 -5.18 10.13
N ILE A 35 -9.23 -4.96 11.33
CA ILE A 35 -10.23 -5.81 11.98
C ILE A 35 -11.60 -5.32 11.49
N THR A 36 -12.31 -6.12 10.70
CA THR A 36 -13.70 -5.80 10.30
C THR A 36 -14.63 -5.81 11.51
N GLU A 37 -15.80 -5.13 11.44
CA GLU A 37 -16.81 -5.10 12.53
C GLU A 37 -17.28 -6.49 13.01
N SER A 38 -16.99 -7.56 12.26
CA SER A 38 -17.24 -8.96 12.64
C SER A 38 -16.06 -9.66 13.34
N GLY A 39 -14.96 -8.96 13.65
CA GLY A 39 -13.75 -9.55 14.23
C GLY A 39 -12.93 -10.40 13.25
N VAL A 40 -13.20 -10.32 11.94
CA VAL A 40 -12.41 -11.02 10.92
C VAL A 40 -11.22 -10.13 10.57
N VAL A 41 -10.02 -10.60 10.92
CA VAL A 41 -8.74 -10.00 10.51
C VAL A 41 -8.58 -10.24 9.01
N LEU A 42 -8.69 -9.17 8.22
CA LEU A 42 -8.44 -9.23 6.80
C LEU A 42 -6.93 -9.17 6.57
N ARG A 43 -6.32 -10.35 6.33
CA ARG A 43 -4.91 -10.43 5.96
C ARG A 43 -4.71 -10.03 4.49
N PRO A 44 -3.61 -9.36 4.15
CA PRO A 44 -3.32 -9.00 2.77
C PRO A 44 -3.19 -10.26 1.90
N LEU A 45 -3.52 -10.12 0.61
CA LEU A 45 -3.20 -11.14 -0.38
C LEU A 45 -1.70 -11.05 -0.68
N GLN A 46 -0.92 -12.07 -0.36
CA GLN A 46 0.52 -12.09 -0.57
C GLN A 46 0.89 -12.82 -1.87
N ILE A 47 1.67 -12.16 -2.72
CA ILE A 47 2.14 -12.66 -4.02
C ILE A 47 3.66 -12.54 -4.07
N SER A 48 4.36 -13.62 -4.44
CA SER A 48 5.81 -13.62 -4.68
C SER A 48 6.09 -13.56 -6.18
N VAL A 49 7.11 -12.80 -6.57
CA VAL A 49 7.56 -12.61 -7.95
C VAL A 49 9.05 -12.87 -8.00
N THR A 50 9.45 -13.90 -8.74
CA THR A 50 10.86 -14.30 -8.88
C THR A 50 11.61 -13.43 -9.88
N GLU A 51 12.94 -13.59 -9.93
CA GLU A 51 13.81 -13.02 -10.96
C GLU A 51 13.41 -13.39 -12.40
N THR A 52 12.69 -14.50 -12.59
CA THR A 52 12.20 -14.94 -13.91
C THR A 52 10.84 -14.37 -14.27
N GLY A 53 10.20 -13.64 -13.35
CA GLY A 53 8.82 -13.17 -13.49
C GLY A 53 7.75 -14.22 -13.19
N ALA A 54 8.14 -15.42 -12.71
CA ALA A 54 7.18 -16.41 -12.24
C ALA A 54 6.48 -15.90 -10.97
N LEU A 55 5.16 -16.12 -10.92
CA LEU A 55 4.27 -15.68 -9.84
C LEU A 55 4.00 -16.83 -8.89
N TYR A 56 3.93 -16.52 -7.60
CA TYR A 56 3.55 -17.47 -6.56
C TYR A 56 2.55 -16.82 -5.61
N TYR A 57 1.60 -17.59 -5.12
CA TYR A 57 0.79 -17.23 -3.97
C TYR A 57 1.53 -17.65 -2.71
N LEU A 58 1.61 -16.77 -1.73
CA LEU A 58 2.12 -17.10 -0.40
C LEU A 58 0.94 -17.36 0.52
N ASP A 59 0.80 -18.60 0.98
CA ASP A 59 -0.21 -18.96 1.96
C ASP A 59 0.16 -18.48 3.37
N GLN A 60 -0.65 -18.83 4.38
CA GLN A 60 -0.43 -18.39 5.76
C GLN A 60 0.83 -18.99 6.42
N SER A 61 1.39 -20.05 5.83
CA SER A 61 2.64 -20.69 6.25
C SER A 61 3.85 -20.12 5.48
N ASN A 62 3.62 -19.17 4.57
CA ASN A 62 4.59 -18.71 3.56
C ASN A 62 5.02 -19.81 2.59
N ASP A 63 4.18 -20.83 2.38
CA ASP A 63 4.43 -21.81 1.33
C ASP A 63 4.09 -21.20 -0.04
N GLU A 64 5.05 -21.28 -0.96
CA GLU A 64 4.92 -20.76 -2.33
C GLU A 64 4.14 -21.75 -3.22
N GLN A 65 2.96 -21.33 -3.67
CA GLN A 65 2.17 -22.08 -4.65
C GLN A 65 2.26 -21.39 -6.01
N PRO A 66 2.67 -22.08 -7.08
CA PRO A 66 2.82 -21.45 -8.39
C PRO A 66 1.49 -20.91 -8.88
N LEU A 67 1.53 -19.69 -9.41
CA LEU A 67 0.38 -19.00 -9.99
C LEU A 67 0.61 -18.74 -11.48
N THR A 68 -0.40 -19.03 -12.27
CA THR A 68 -0.48 -18.53 -13.65
C THR A 68 -1.07 -17.11 -13.67
N PRO A 69 -0.80 -16.31 -14.72
CA PRO A 69 -1.37 -14.96 -14.83
C PRO A 69 -2.91 -14.91 -14.77
N PRO A 70 -3.67 -15.86 -15.36
CA PRO A 70 -5.12 -15.93 -15.19
C PRO A 70 -5.55 -16.14 -13.72
N GLU A 71 -4.91 -17.08 -13.01
CA GLU A 71 -5.24 -17.37 -11.61
C GLU A 71 -4.95 -16.17 -10.71
N PHE A 72 -3.82 -15.49 -10.93
CA PHE A 72 -3.51 -14.24 -10.24
C PHE A 72 -4.61 -13.19 -10.44
N TYR A 73 -5.09 -13.00 -11.67
CA TYR A 73 -6.18 -12.08 -11.94
C TYR A 73 -7.46 -12.46 -11.17
N GLU A 74 -7.84 -13.73 -11.18
CA GLU A 74 -9.03 -14.22 -10.46
C GLU A 74 -8.90 -13.98 -8.95
N MET A 75 -7.74 -14.24 -8.36
CA MET A 75 -7.49 -14.00 -6.94
C MET A 75 -7.58 -12.53 -6.57
N VAL A 76 -6.98 -11.65 -7.38
CA VAL A 76 -7.02 -10.19 -7.13
C VAL A 76 -8.45 -9.65 -7.22
N VAL A 77 -9.26 -10.16 -8.15
CA VAL A 77 -10.68 -9.78 -8.27
C VAL A 77 -11.51 -10.32 -7.10
N ALA A 78 -11.23 -11.55 -6.65
CA ALA A 78 -11.92 -12.19 -5.52
C ALA A 78 -11.56 -11.58 -4.15
N THR A 79 -10.41 -10.92 -4.04
CA THR A 79 -9.95 -10.22 -2.84
C THR A 79 -10.94 -9.11 -2.45
N GLN A 80 -11.19 -8.88 -1.16
CA GLN A 80 -12.10 -7.81 -0.74
C GLN A 80 -11.55 -6.42 -1.11
N LEU A 81 -12.43 -5.45 -1.42
CA LEU A 81 -12.04 -4.11 -1.85
C LEU A 81 -11.12 -3.37 -0.85
N THR A 82 -11.30 -3.62 0.44
CA THR A 82 -10.49 -3.05 1.52
C THR A 82 -9.16 -3.78 1.73
N GLN A 83 -9.02 -5.00 1.20
CA GLN A 83 -7.81 -5.79 1.35
C GLN A 83 -6.71 -5.27 0.42
N THR A 84 -5.51 -5.10 0.99
CA THR A 84 -4.30 -4.76 0.22
C THR A 84 -3.68 -6.03 -0.36
N VAL A 85 -3.06 -5.90 -1.54
CA VAL A 85 -2.23 -6.95 -2.14
C VAL A 85 -0.77 -6.63 -1.84
N GLU A 86 -0.07 -7.53 -1.16
CA GLU A 86 1.36 -7.45 -0.91
C GLU A 86 2.11 -8.25 -1.97
N VAL A 87 3.02 -7.58 -2.66
CA VAL A 87 3.83 -8.16 -3.73
C VAL A 87 5.28 -8.21 -3.26
N HIS A 88 5.76 -9.39 -2.96
CA HIS A 88 7.14 -9.70 -2.62
C HIS A 88 7.91 -9.93 -3.91
N ALA A 89 8.72 -8.95 -4.29
CA ALA A 89 9.54 -9.04 -5.49
C ALA A 89 10.97 -9.43 -5.10
N ASP A 90 11.50 -10.42 -5.80
CA ASP A 90 12.94 -10.66 -5.84
C ASP A 90 13.66 -9.38 -6.32
N GLN A 91 14.84 -9.11 -5.77
CA GLN A 91 15.63 -7.92 -6.15
C GLN A 91 15.92 -7.85 -7.65
N LEU A 92 16.05 -9.00 -8.32
CA LEU A 92 16.34 -9.11 -9.74
C LEU A 92 15.07 -9.27 -10.59
N ALA A 93 13.87 -9.22 -9.98
CA ALA A 93 12.62 -9.28 -10.70
C ALA A 93 12.53 -8.16 -11.77
N PRO A 94 12.28 -8.51 -13.04
CA PRO A 94 12.19 -7.52 -14.09
C PRO A 94 11.07 -6.52 -13.83
N ALA A 95 11.40 -5.22 -13.85
CA ALA A 95 10.46 -4.15 -13.55
C ALA A 95 9.18 -4.19 -14.41
N ILE A 96 9.24 -4.76 -15.62
CA ILE A 96 8.08 -4.94 -16.49
C ILE A 96 6.99 -5.82 -15.84
N TYR A 97 7.38 -6.89 -15.14
CA TYR A 97 6.43 -7.76 -14.45
C TYR A 97 5.79 -7.05 -13.26
N LEU A 98 6.57 -6.29 -12.49
CA LEU A 98 6.05 -5.50 -11.37
C LEU A 98 5.04 -4.43 -11.85
N LEU A 99 5.30 -3.80 -12.99
CA LEU A 99 4.38 -2.86 -13.61
C LEU A 99 3.08 -3.53 -14.08
N GLU A 100 3.17 -4.73 -14.68
CA GLU A 100 2.01 -5.49 -15.11
C GLU A 100 1.14 -5.93 -13.93
N ILE A 101 1.76 -6.43 -12.87
CA ILE A 101 1.10 -6.79 -11.61
C ILE A 101 0.38 -5.58 -11.03
N ASN A 102 1.05 -4.43 -10.91
CA ASN A 102 0.45 -3.20 -10.42
C ASN A 102 -0.77 -2.78 -11.24
N ARG A 103 -0.68 -2.88 -12.58
CA ARG A 103 -1.80 -2.56 -13.48
C ARG A 103 -3.00 -3.47 -13.24
N VAL A 104 -2.79 -4.77 -13.04
CA VAL A 104 -3.87 -5.71 -12.74
C VAL A 104 -4.55 -5.38 -11.41
N ILE A 105 -3.77 -5.14 -10.37
CA ILE A 105 -4.27 -4.79 -9.02
C ILE A 105 -5.08 -3.50 -9.06
N GLN A 106 -4.57 -2.46 -9.73
CA GLN A 106 -5.29 -1.20 -9.89
C GLN A 106 -6.54 -1.34 -10.74
N LYS A 107 -6.51 -2.13 -11.81
CA LYS A 107 -7.70 -2.39 -12.65
C LYS A 107 -8.81 -3.10 -11.86
N ALA A 108 -8.44 -3.95 -10.91
CA ALA A 108 -9.40 -4.56 -10.00
C ALA A 108 -9.92 -3.61 -8.90
N GLY A 109 -9.35 -2.40 -8.77
CA GLY A 109 -9.69 -1.44 -7.73
C GLY A 109 -9.15 -1.84 -6.35
N ARG A 110 -7.94 -2.38 -6.29
CA ARG A 110 -7.24 -2.76 -5.06
C ARG A 110 -5.97 -1.92 -4.87
N ASN A 111 -5.48 -1.86 -3.64
CA ASN A 111 -4.18 -1.27 -3.32
C ASN A 111 -3.08 -2.32 -3.42
N ALA A 112 -1.89 -1.91 -3.85
CA ALA A 112 -0.70 -2.75 -3.93
C ALA A 112 0.42 -2.19 -3.05
N THR A 113 1.06 -3.05 -2.28
CA THR A 113 2.31 -2.75 -1.57
C THR A 113 3.41 -3.62 -2.17
N PHE A 114 4.50 -3.00 -2.65
CA PHE A 114 5.64 -3.72 -3.21
C PHE A 114 6.76 -3.78 -2.17
N LEU A 115 7.16 -5.00 -1.84
CA LEU A 115 8.23 -5.31 -0.90
C LEU A 115 9.36 -5.97 -1.67
N VAL A 116 10.50 -5.30 -1.79
CA VAL A 116 11.68 -5.87 -2.45
C VAL A 116 12.44 -6.69 -1.43
N GLN A 117 12.60 -7.99 -1.68
CA GLN A 117 13.41 -8.87 -0.85
C GLN A 117 14.87 -8.71 -1.28
N ALA A 118 15.71 -8.22 -0.37
CA ALA A 118 17.15 -8.23 -0.53
C ALA A 118 17.69 -9.52 0.11
N GLU A 119 18.49 -10.28 -0.64
CA GLU A 119 19.24 -11.43 -0.14
C GLU A 119 20.27 -11.05 0.93
#